data_AF-A0A7Y4TUR0-F1
#
_entry.id   AF-A0A7Y4TUR0-F1
#
_cell.length_a   1.000
_cell.length_b   1.000
_cell.length_c   1.000
_cell.angle_alpha   90.00
_cell.angle_beta   90.00
_cell.angle_gamma   90.00
#
_symmetry.space_group_name_H-M   'P 1'
#
loop_
_entity.id
_entity.type
_entity.pdbx_description
1 polymer ?
#
loop_
_entity_poly.entity_id
_entity_poly.type
_entity_poly.pdbx_seq_one_letter_code
_entity_poly.pdbx_strand_id
1 'polypeptide(L)'
;MSVETKKYTNGEVTVVWKPKVCTHSTMCWKGLIQVFNPKERPWIKMDGATTERTIEQVKKCPSGALSYYMNDEMNKESTTREPV
;
A
#
# COMPACT_ATOMS: atom_id res chain seq x y z
N MET A 1 -19.40 -7.27 -12.32
CA MET A 1 -17.98 -7.27 -12.78
C MET A 1 -17.07 -7.43 -11.58
N SER A 2 -16.47 -8.60 -11.37
CA SER A 2 -15.69 -8.94 -10.17
C SER A 2 -14.50 -8.00 -9.96
N VAL A 3 -14.35 -7.46 -8.75
CA VAL A 3 -13.22 -6.61 -8.39
C VAL A 3 -12.05 -7.54 -8.06
N GLU A 4 -11.13 -7.74 -9.00
CA GLU A 4 -9.86 -8.41 -8.70
C GLU A 4 -9.10 -7.55 -7.70
N THR A 5 -9.08 -8.00 -6.45
CA THR A 5 -8.28 -7.41 -5.37
C THR A 5 -7.20 -8.41 -5.00
N LYS A 6 -5.96 -7.95 -4.98
CA LYS A 6 -4.82 -8.78 -4.57
C LYS A 6 -4.37 -8.37 -3.19
N LYS A 7 -4.15 -9.34 -2.31
CA LYS A 7 -3.73 -9.10 -0.93
C LYS A 7 -2.33 -9.66 -0.76
N TYR A 8 -1.44 -8.88 -0.16
CA TYR A 8 -0.05 -9.23 0.10
C TYR A 8 0.21 -8.99 1.58
N THR A 9 0.64 -10.03 2.29
CA THR A 9 0.93 -9.94 3.73
C THR A 9 2.37 -10.34 3.99
N ASN A 10 3.02 -9.69 4.96
CA ASN A 10 4.33 -10.10 5.47
C ASN A 10 4.25 -10.70 6.88
N GLY A 11 3.04 -11.00 7.37
CA GLY A 11 2.79 -11.39 8.76
C GLY A 11 2.33 -10.20 9.61
N GLU A 12 3.03 -9.07 9.57
CA GLU A 12 2.74 -7.89 10.38
C GLU A 12 1.65 -6.98 9.77
N VAL A 13 1.71 -6.76 8.46
CA VAL A 13 0.79 -5.90 7.71
C VAL A 13 0.31 -6.60 6.45
N THR A 14 -0.92 -6.30 6.06
CA THR A 14 -1.50 -6.78 4.81
C THR A 14 -1.90 -5.61 3.92
N VAL A 15 -1.28 -5.56 2.74
CA VAL A 15 -1.57 -4.57 1.70
C VAL A 15 -2.57 -5.15 0.70
N VAL A 16 -3.65 -4.42 0.47
CA VAL A 16 -4.68 -4.70 -0.53
C VAL A 16 -4.46 -3.79 -1.73
N TRP A 17 -4.31 -4.40 -2.90
CA TRP A 17 -4.24 -3.70 -4.16
C TRP A 17 -5.50 -3.91 -4.99
N LYS A 18 -6.05 -2.80 -5.48
CA LYS A 18 -7.25 -2.72 -6.30
C LYS A 18 -6.88 -2.11 -7.67
N PRO A 19 -6.43 -2.91 -8.66
CA PRO A 19 -6.10 -2.42 -10.00
C PRO A 19 -7.23 -1.62 -10.65
N LYS A 20 -8.50 -1.99 -10.42
CA LYS A 20 -9.65 -1.28 -10.99
C LYS A 20 -9.85 0.14 -10.49
N VAL A 21 -9.33 0.45 -9.30
CA VAL A 21 -9.40 1.80 -8.70
C VAL A 21 -8.16 2.62 -9.09
N CYS A 22 -7.10 1.96 -9.59
CA CYS A 22 -5.86 2.61 -9.96
C CYS A 22 -6.06 3.53 -11.17
N THR A 23 -5.80 4.81 -10.98
CA THR A 23 -5.77 5.84 -12.03
C THR A 23 -4.46 5.86 -12.81
N HIS A 24 -3.58 4.86 -12.61
CA HIS A 24 -2.26 4.77 -13.23
C HIS A 24 -1.36 6.02 -13.00
N SER A 25 -1.53 6.72 -11.87
CA SER A 25 -0.75 7.93 -11.52
C SER A 25 0.77 7.70 -11.36
N THR A 26 1.24 6.44 -11.36
CA THR A 26 2.65 6.03 -11.21
C THR A 26 3.35 6.38 -9.90
N MET A 27 2.74 7.19 -9.02
CA MET A 27 3.34 7.64 -7.76
C MET A 27 3.68 6.50 -6.81
N CYS A 28 2.85 5.45 -6.77
CA CYS A 28 3.03 4.31 -5.88
C CYS A 28 4.32 3.52 -6.17
N TRP A 29 4.59 3.17 -7.42
CA TRP A 29 5.82 2.45 -7.77
C TRP A 29 7.02 3.38 -7.99
N LYS A 30 6.81 4.64 -8.38
CA LYS A 30 7.92 5.61 -8.51
C LYS A 30 8.51 6.02 -7.16
N GLY A 31 7.69 6.16 -6.12
CA GLY A 31 8.19 6.59 -4.81
C GLY A 31 8.74 5.45 -3.94
N LEU A 32 8.39 4.18 -4.24
CA LEU A 32 8.88 3.02 -3.48
C LEU A 32 8.94 1.79 -4.38
N ILE A 33 9.80 1.85 -5.40
CA ILE A 33 9.96 0.77 -6.40
C ILE A 33 10.39 -0.55 -5.77
N GLN A 34 11.14 -0.50 -4.67
CA GLN A 34 11.58 -1.67 -3.92
C GLN A 34 10.39 -2.53 -3.42
N VAL A 35 9.25 -1.91 -3.11
CA VAL A 35 8.04 -2.62 -2.67
C VAL A 35 7.04 -2.76 -3.81
N PHE A 36 6.69 -1.68 -4.50
CA PHE A 36 5.69 -1.69 -5.57
C PHE A 36 6.40 -1.75 -6.92
N ASN A 37 6.61 -2.95 -7.48
CA ASN A 37 7.30 -3.10 -8.76
C ASN A 37 6.40 -3.74 -9.84
N PRO A 38 5.82 -2.95 -10.79
CA PRO A 38 5.01 -3.45 -11.91
C PRO A 38 5.74 -4.43 -12.84
N LYS A 39 7.09 -4.37 -12.88
CA LYS A 39 7.90 -5.22 -13.74
C LYS A 39 8.24 -6.57 -13.10
N GLU A 40 8.12 -6.69 -11.78
CA GLU A 40 8.39 -7.93 -11.08
C GLU A 40 7.10 -8.67 -10.67
N ARG A 41 7.25 -9.97 -10.47
CA ARG A 41 6.22 -10.85 -9.92
C ARG A 41 6.84 -11.52 -8.70
N PRO A 42 6.30 -11.33 -7.49
CA PRO A 42 5.07 -10.60 -7.13
C PRO A 42 5.17 -9.08 -7.29
N TRP A 43 4.03 -8.42 -7.58
CA TRP A 43 3.96 -6.98 -7.82
C TRP A 43 4.27 -6.14 -6.57
N ILE A 44 3.83 -6.63 -5.41
CA ILE A 44 4.11 -6.04 -4.11
C ILE A 44 5.06 -6.96 -3.38
N LYS A 45 6.28 -6.50 -3.14
CA LYS A 45 7.29 -7.17 -2.34
C LYS A 45 7.39 -6.47 -0.99
N MET A 46 6.72 -7.03 0.00
CA MET A 46 6.75 -6.49 1.36
C MET A 46 8.15 -6.56 2.00
N ASP A 47 9.03 -7.43 1.48
CA ASP A 47 10.44 -7.52 1.87
C ASP A 47 11.30 -6.34 1.38
N GLY A 48 10.81 -5.60 0.38
CA GLY A 48 11.58 -4.53 -0.24
C GLY A 48 11.78 -3.30 0.65
N ALA A 49 10.92 -3.06 1.64
CA ALA A 49 11.05 -1.95 2.60
C ALA A 49 10.41 -2.31 3.94
N THR A 50 10.58 -1.44 4.93
CA THR A 50 9.86 -1.56 6.20
C THR A 50 8.35 -1.33 6.03
N THR A 51 7.57 -1.92 6.93
CA THR A 51 6.11 -1.78 7.02
C THR A 51 5.68 -0.31 7.02
N GLU A 52 6.37 0.55 7.79
CA GLU A 52 6.08 1.98 7.88
C GLU A 52 6.19 2.69 6.53
N ARG A 53 7.28 2.47 5.78
CA ARG A 53 7.48 3.11 4.46
C ARG A 53 6.44 2.65 3.46
N THR A 54 6.08 1.38 3.52
CA THR A 54 5.00 0.82 2.69
C THR A 54 3.69 1.53 3.00
N ILE A 55 3.35 1.69 4.28
CA ILE A 55 2.15 2.39 4.73
C ILE A 55 2.12 3.85 4.28
N GLU A 56 3.20 4.59 4.50
CA GLU A 56 3.33 5.98 4.04
C GLU A 56 3.12 6.08 2.53
N GLN A 57 3.67 5.13 1.78
CA GLN A 57 3.52 5.12 0.33
C GLN A 57 2.11 4.76 -0.11
N VAL A 58 1.43 3.86 0.60
CA VAL A 58 0.01 3.56 0.37
C VAL A 58 -0.83 4.81 0.63
N LYS A 59 -0.54 5.58 1.69
CA LYS A 59 -1.23 6.86 1.99
C LYS A 59 -1.01 7.93 0.92
N LYS A 60 0.14 7.92 0.24
CA LYS A 60 0.43 8.82 -0.89
C LYS A 60 -0.35 8.47 -2.16
N CYS A 61 -1.13 7.40 -2.19
CA CYS A 61 -1.93 7.02 -3.36
C CYS A 61 -3.18 7.92 -3.48
N PRO A 62 -3.24 8.86 -4.45
CA PRO A 62 -4.36 9.79 -4.55
C PRO A 62 -5.66 9.10 -4.98
N SER A 63 -5.58 7.95 -5.64
CA SER A 63 -6.73 7.18 -6.09
C SER A 63 -7.28 6.22 -5.03
N GLY A 64 -6.58 5.98 -3.91
CA GLY A 64 -7.00 4.98 -2.92
C GLY A 64 -6.97 3.54 -3.45
N ALA A 65 -6.25 3.29 -4.54
CA ALA A 65 -6.12 1.97 -5.16
C ALA A 65 -5.30 0.98 -4.32
N LEU A 66 -4.49 1.51 -3.40
CA LEU A 66 -3.76 0.76 -2.41
C LEU A 66 -4.41 1.01 -1.04
N SER A 67 -4.57 -0.06 -0.27
CA SER A 67 -5.02 0.01 1.12
C SER A 67 -4.14 -0.92 1.95
N TYR A 68 -4.03 -0.66 3.25
CA TYR A 68 -3.30 -1.55 4.16
C TYR A 68 -4.11 -1.74 5.44
N TYR A 69 -3.88 -2.87 6.11
CA TYR A 69 -4.33 -3.10 7.47
C TYR A 69 -3.24 -3.86 8.22
N MET A 70 -2.95 -3.44 9.44
CA MET A 70 -2.02 -4.15 10.32
C MET A 70 -2.73 -5.37 10.91
N ASN A 71 -2.08 -6.52 10.91
CA ASN A 71 -2.62 -7.73 11.55
C ASN A 71 -2.58 -7.63 13.08
N ASP A 72 -1.71 -6.77 13.61
CA ASP A 72 -1.48 -6.65 15.06
C ASP A 72 -2.34 -5.58 15.74
N GLU A 73 -2.81 -4.55 15.01
CA GLU A 73 -3.31 -3.32 15.65
C GLU A 73 -4.77 -2.99 15.30
N MET A 74 -5.70 -3.48 16.14
CA MET A 74 -6.99 -2.84 16.42
C MET A 74 -6.82 -1.53 17.24
N ASN A 75 -5.61 -0.97 17.34
CA ASN A 75 -5.30 0.17 18.19
C ASN A 75 -4.06 0.95 17.69
N LYS A 76 -4.26 1.85 16.72
CA LYS A 76 -3.55 3.15 16.65
C LYS A 76 -4.23 4.07 15.64
N GLU A 77 -5.35 4.58 16.14
CA GLU A 77 -5.78 5.98 16.08
C GLU A 77 -5.09 6.90 15.05
N SER A 78 -5.94 7.52 14.23
CA SER A 78 -5.78 8.86 13.66
C SER A 78 -4.82 9.75 14.45
N THR A 79 -3.66 10.02 13.88
CA THR A 79 -2.92 11.23 14.24
C THR A 79 -2.92 12.13 13.02
N THR A 80 -4.07 12.80 12.86
CA THR A 80 -4.16 14.15 12.31
C THR A 80 -3.06 14.98 12.97
N ARG A 81 -2.04 15.34 12.21
CA ARG A 81 -1.15 16.47 12.54
C ARG A 81 -1.28 17.47 11.41
N GLU A 82 -2.32 18.29 11.50
CA GLU A 82 -2.27 19.63 10.94
C GLU A 82 -2.19 20.60 12.13
N PRO A 83 -1.01 21.18 12.37
CA PRO A 83 -0.91 22.49 12.96
C PRO A 83 -0.45 23.48 11.88
N VAL A 84 -1.33 24.38 11.46
CA VAL A 84 -0.99 25.79 11.17
C VAL A 84 -2.25 26.64 11.27
#